data_AF-A0A416HIY2-F1
#
_entry.id   AF-A0A416HIY2-F1
#
_cell.length_a   1.000
_cell.length_b   1.000
_cell.length_c   1.000
_cell.angle_alpha   90.00
_cell.angle_beta   90.00
_cell.angle_gamma   90.00
#
_symmetry.space_group_name_H-M   'P 1'
#
loop_
_entity.id
_entity.type
_entity.pdbx_description
1 polymer ?
#
loop_
_entity_poly.entity_id
_entity_poly.type
_entity_poly.pdbx_seq_one_letter_code
_entity_poly.pdbx_strand_id
1 'polypeptide(L)'
;MREVLKVRKEKSIKKIPDSFSDPDHAERWLEENAARGYLLMRIWGKKAVFIKEKPVKTSYMLVPMDPDGVKAPADQGEEYKEFGWEYVTQLGRMVLVLRGVPGTCERVQLFAGETMFRKLKKRQRGRVWGAFSPFLFWLVWFLFSYYIQGYGFLLLFVKGAAWVIFLAMGLCGLLQLQSGEEARIAEQLLEGIRGRSGTGAESGRTVYKVLLTVFSFSLVLGIAGGIHYWGGRMKTVYTGRVSESAWEEDTPRTQSFLKKNPSWKELSPMLLPLSLLEGEPDMEYQTRDYKGEELESYSCVNRFLLAPVQAETMQYGVWEPQGAARESTLKLEYYRLASPKLAAPLMRELGRYYMKWNKGWVPERVESSYFDELVIHDRGLHYLFARKGNQVIMAYYIGEENLADHLPELEQLAEKLAGG
;
A
#
# COMPACT_ATOMS: atom_id res chain seq x y z
N MET A 1 -24.47 15.50 44.54
CA MET A 1 -23.91 14.69 43.44
C MET A 1 -23.40 15.68 42.39
N ARG A 2 -22.09 15.95 42.37
CA ARG A 2 -21.49 17.05 41.58
C ARG A 2 -21.28 16.61 40.13
N GLU A 3 -22.04 17.20 39.21
CA GLU A 3 -21.64 17.30 37.80
C GLU A 3 -20.42 18.23 37.71
N VAL A 4 -19.25 17.66 37.49
CA VAL A 4 -18.07 18.44 37.08
C VAL A 4 -18.19 18.69 35.58
N LEU A 5 -18.75 19.85 35.22
CA LEU A 5 -18.67 20.41 33.88
C LEU A 5 -17.19 20.48 33.45
N LYS A 6 -16.78 19.57 32.56
CA LYS A 6 -15.49 19.62 31.87
C LYS A 6 -15.52 20.84 30.93
N VAL A 7 -15.13 22.01 31.46
CA VAL A 7 -14.93 23.21 30.63
C VAL A 7 -13.88 22.88 29.59
N ARG A 8 -14.30 22.80 28.33
CA ARG A 8 -13.43 22.45 27.20
C ARG A 8 -12.51 23.65 26.95
N LYS A 9 -11.30 23.63 27.52
CA LYS A 9 -10.32 24.71 27.35
C LYS A 9 -9.99 24.90 25.86
N GLU A 10 -10.02 26.15 25.39
CA GLU A 10 -9.79 26.50 23.99
C GLU A 10 -8.33 26.24 23.60
N LYS A 11 -8.10 25.48 22.51
CA LYS A 11 -6.76 25.14 22.02
C LYS A 11 -6.35 26.08 20.89
N SER A 12 -5.12 26.57 20.94
CA SER A 12 -4.52 27.39 19.88
C SER A 12 -3.30 26.68 19.30
N ILE A 13 -3.17 26.64 17.98
CA ILE A 13 -2.03 26.03 17.29
C ILE A 13 -1.22 27.13 16.63
N LYS A 14 0.07 27.23 16.97
CA LYS A 14 0.99 28.19 16.37
C LYS A 14 2.13 27.49 15.66
N LYS A 15 2.56 28.04 14.52
CA LYS A 15 3.74 27.55 13.80
C LYS A 15 4.99 27.96 14.56
N ILE A 16 5.91 27.02 14.74
CA ILE A 16 7.23 27.26 15.35
C ILE A 16 8.03 28.19 14.42
N PRO A 17 8.61 29.28 14.94
CA PRO A 17 9.40 30.22 14.13
C PRO A 17 10.71 29.57 13.69
N ASP A 18 11.29 30.02 12.57
CA ASP A 18 12.56 29.47 12.08
C ASP A 18 13.73 29.77 13.04
N SER A 19 13.62 30.83 13.85
CA SER A 19 14.56 31.18 14.92
C SER A 19 14.50 30.26 16.14
N PHE A 20 13.55 29.31 16.20
CA PHE A 20 13.40 28.36 17.31
C PHE A 20 14.57 27.37 17.43
N SER A 21 15.53 27.38 16.50
CA SER A 21 16.79 26.64 16.64
C SER A 21 17.72 27.23 17.69
N ASP A 22 17.58 28.51 18.01
CA ASP A 22 18.31 29.15 19.11
C ASP A 22 17.54 28.90 20.42
N PRO A 23 18.12 28.21 21.43
CA PRO A 23 17.44 27.91 22.68
C PRO A 23 16.94 29.17 23.39
N ASP A 24 17.70 30.26 23.40
CA ASP A 24 17.29 31.49 24.09
C ASP A 24 16.10 32.15 23.37
N HIS A 25 16.04 32.06 22.05
CA HIS A 25 14.91 32.54 21.28
C HIS A 25 13.68 31.62 21.42
N ALA A 26 13.91 30.31 21.48
CA ALA A 26 12.86 29.32 21.67
C ALA A 26 12.18 29.45 23.04
N GLU A 27 12.97 29.60 24.11
CA GLU A 27 12.49 29.86 25.46
C GLU A 27 11.69 31.17 25.51
N ARG A 28 12.27 32.29 25.06
CA ARG A 28 11.57 33.59 25.00
C ARG A 28 10.27 33.53 24.22
N TRP A 29 10.24 32.86 23.07
CA TRP A 29 9.01 32.71 22.29
C TRP A 29 7.92 31.97 23.07
N LEU A 30 8.28 30.92 23.84
CA LEU A 30 7.31 30.22 24.71
C LEU A 30 6.83 31.11 25.87
N GLU A 31 7.74 31.86 26.48
CA GLU A 31 7.44 32.79 27.58
C GLU A 31 6.52 33.95 27.12
N GLU A 32 6.80 34.55 25.96
CA GLU A 32 5.95 35.59 25.36
C GLU A 32 4.55 35.07 25.05
N ASN A 33 4.42 33.80 24.63
CA ASN A 33 3.12 33.19 24.42
C ASN A 33 2.38 32.97 25.75
N ALA A 34 3.06 32.48 26.79
CA ALA A 34 2.48 32.31 28.12
C ALA A 34 2.02 33.65 28.73
N ALA A 35 2.81 34.71 28.55
CA ALA A 35 2.47 36.08 28.96
C ALA A 35 1.25 36.64 28.21
N ARG A 36 0.91 36.10 27.04
CA ARG A 36 -0.31 36.43 26.28
C ARG A 36 -1.49 35.50 26.61
N GLY A 37 -1.33 34.59 27.59
CA GLY A 37 -2.33 33.62 28.00
C GLY A 37 -2.34 32.34 27.16
N TYR A 38 -1.27 32.03 26.43
CA TYR A 38 -1.13 30.78 25.68
C TYR A 38 -0.11 29.87 26.35
N LEU A 39 -0.58 28.94 27.18
CA LEU A 39 0.27 28.01 27.92
C LEU A 39 0.57 26.77 27.09
N LEU A 40 1.85 26.41 26.95
CA LEU A 40 2.25 25.27 26.11
C LEU A 40 1.68 23.96 26.68
N MET A 41 1.12 23.13 25.79
CA MET A 41 0.74 21.75 26.11
C MET A 41 1.67 20.73 25.47
N ARG A 42 1.92 20.86 24.17
CA ARG A 42 2.73 19.91 23.42
C ARG A 42 3.30 20.53 22.17
N ILE A 43 4.41 19.95 21.71
CA ILE A 43 4.98 20.25 20.40
C ILE A 43 4.77 19.04 19.49
N TRP A 44 4.39 19.29 18.23
CA TRP A 44 4.20 18.28 17.20
C TRP A 44 4.59 18.86 15.82
N GLY A 45 5.60 18.27 15.18
CA GLY A 45 6.19 18.79 13.95
C GLY A 45 6.72 20.22 14.13
N LYS A 46 6.34 21.09 13.19
CA LYS A 46 6.58 22.55 13.26
C LYS A 46 5.46 23.32 13.96
N LYS A 47 4.68 22.67 14.82
CA LYS A 47 3.52 23.28 15.48
C LYS A 47 3.63 23.11 16.99
N ALA A 48 3.41 24.19 17.72
CA ALA A 48 3.19 24.16 19.15
C ALA A 48 1.69 24.32 19.43
N VAL A 49 1.17 23.44 20.28
CA VAL A 49 -0.23 23.47 20.72
C VAL A 49 -0.27 24.07 22.11
N PHE A 50 -1.06 25.13 22.24
CA PHE A 50 -1.27 25.89 23.46
C PHE A 50 -2.70 25.72 23.96
N ILE A 51 -2.88 25.81 25.28
CA ILE A 51 -4.19 26.10 25.88
C ILE A 51 -4.28 27.59 26.12
N LYS A 52 -5.42 28.19 25.79
CA LYS A 52 -5.75 29.55 26.16
C LYS A 52 -6.18 29.59 27.63
N GLU A 53 -5.36 30.23 28.45
CA GLU A 53 -5.60 30.49 29.86
C GLU A 53 -5.43 31.98 30.16
N LYS A 54 -5.43 32.37 31.44
CA LYS A 54 -5.09 33.73 31.82
C LYS A 54 -3.61 33.99 31.50
N PRO A 55 -3.22 35.22 31.14
CA PRO A 55 -1.83 35.63 31.10
C PRO A 55 -1.09 35.24 32.37
N VAL A 56 -0.04 34.42 32.24
CA VAL A 56 0.83 34.02 33.34
C VAL A 56 2.27 34.29 32.96
N LYS A 57 3.02 34.91 33.87
CA LYS A 57 4.46 35.05 33.73
C LYS A 57 5.09 33.70 34.06
N THR A 58 5.67 33.05 33.08
CA THR A 58 6.18 31.68 33.17
C THR A 58 7.57 31.66 32.54
N SER A 59 8.47 30.84 33.09
CA SER A 59 9.78 30.59 32.51
C SER A 59 9.81 29.22 31.84
N TYR A 60 10.53 29.11 30.72
CA TYR A 60 10.74 27.84 30.01
C TYR A 60 12.22 27.48 29.99
N MET A 61 12.53 26.18 30.03
CA MET A 61 13.89 25.67 29.89
C MET A 61 13.93 24.47 28.94
N LEU A 62 14.90 24.48 28.02
CA LEU A 62 15.13 23.39 27.08
C LEU A 62 16.37 22.59 27.47
N VAL A 63 16.21 21.27 27.65
CA VAL A 63 17.30 20.41 28.15
C VAL A 63 17.45 19.17 27.27
N PRO A 64 18.67 18.72 26.93
CA PRO A 64 18.87 17.46 26.23
C PRO A 64 18.32 16.28 27.05
N MET A 65 17.68 15.33 26.37
CA MET A 65 17.30 14.06 26.98
C MET A 65 18.52 13.19 27.24
N ASP A 66 18.47 12.36 28.28
CA ASP A 66 19.43 11.28 28.44
C ASP A 66 19.11 10.17 27.41
N PRO A 67 20.00 9.90 26.44
CA PRO A 67 19.81 8.78 25.52
C PRO A 67 19.83 7.45 26.27
N ASP A 68 20.69 7.25 27.27
CA ASP A 68 20.86 5.93 27.90
C ASP A 68 19.90 5.70 29.07
N GLY A 69 19.12 6.73 29.43
CA GLY A 69 18.04 6.63 30.39
C GLY A 69 16.99 5.61 29.97
N VAL A 70 16.75 4.62 30.83
CA VAL A 70 15.65 3.64 30.69
C VAL A 70 14.29 4.30 30.95
N LYS A 71 14.30 5.46 31.61
CA LYS A 71 13.15 6.27 32.00
C LYS A 71 12.44 6.89 30.80
N ALA A 72 11.11 6.95 30.85
CA ALA A 72 10.33 7.67 29.85
C ALA A 72 10.64 9.18 29.93
N PRO A 73 10.39 9.96 28.86
CA PRO A 73 10.71 11.39 28.85
C PRO A 73 10.05 12.19 29.98
N ALA A 74 8.83 11.82 30.36
CA ALA A 74 8.15 12.44 31.50
C ALA A 74 8.93 12.17 32.80
N ASP A 75 9.30 10.92 33.06
CA ASP A 75 10.05 10.52 34.25
C ASP A 75 11.45 11.19 34.32
N GLN A 76 12.11 11.39 33.17
CA GLN A 76 13.35 12.17 33.10
C GLN A 76 13.10 13.65 33.43
N GLY A 77 11.98 14.21 32.98
CA GLY A 77 11.60 15.59 33.27
C GLY A 77 11.20 15.83 34.73
N GLU A 78 10.67 14.81 35.40
CA GLU A 78 10.28 14.86 36.81
C GLU A 78 11.47 15.06 37.76
N GLU A 79 12.67 14.62 37.37
CA GLU A 79 13.92 14.88 38.12
C GLU A 79 14.20 16.37 38.27
N TYR A 80 13.66 17.21 37.39
CA TYR A 80 13.85 18.65 37.45
C TYR A 80 12.88 19.37 38.41
N LYS A 81 11.91 18.65 39.01
CA LYS A 81 11.00 19.22 40.02
C LYS A 81 11.74 19.68 41.26
N GLU A 82 12.83 19.00 41.63
CA GLU A 82 13.69 19.38 42.75
C GLU A 82 14.33 20.77 42.55
N PHE A 83 14.51 21.18 41.29
CA PHE A 83 15.04 22.49 40.89
C PHE A 83 13.93 23.50 40.53
N GLY A 84 12.67 23.18 40.84
CA GLY A 84 11.51 24.03 40.59
C GLY A 84 10.94 23.95 39.17
N TRP A 85 11.36 23.00 38.35
CA TRP A 85 10.86 22.85 36.98
C TRP A 85 9.85 21.70 36.86
N GLU A 86 8.79 21.94 36.08
CA GLU A 86 7.78 20.96 35.74
C GLU A 86 7.93 20.52 34.27
N TYR A 87 7.87 19.21 34.03
CA TYR A 87 7.82 18.68 32.68
C TYR A 87 6.53 19.08 31.95
N VAL A 88 6.66 19.60 30.72
CA VAL A 88 5.52 19.92 29.86
C VAL A 88 5.43 18.95 28.70
N THR A 89 6.50 18.86 27.92
CA THR A 89 6.51 18.09 26.68
C THR A 89 7.93 17.83 26.22
N GLN A 90 8.05 17.18 25.07
CA GLN A 90 9.31 16.85 24.43
C GLN A 90 9.31 17.32 22.99
N LEU A 91 10.49 17.62 22.47
CA LEU A 91 10.74 17.77 21.05
C LEU A 91 11.52 16.56 20.54
N GLY A 92 10.84 15.74 19.74
CA GLY A 92 11.38 14.44 19.32
C GLY A 92 11.70 13.53 20.52
N ARG A 93 12.83 12.80 20.43
CA ARG A 93 13.41 12.03 21.54
C ARG A 93 14.79 12.59 21.90
N MET A 94 14.86 13.91 21.99
CA MET A 94 16.12 14.65 21.99
C MET A 94 16.14 15.79 22.99
N VAL A 95 15.03 16.53 23.13
CA VAL A 95 14.95 17.69 24.01
C VAL A 95 13.69 17.61 24.88
N LEU A 96 13.85 17.83 26.18
CA LEU A 96 12.77 18.06 27.13
C LEU A 96 12.43 19.54 27.18
N VAL A 97 11.14 19.85 27.27
CA VAL A 97 10.62 21.20 27.45
C VAL A 97 10.04 21.28 28.85
N LEU A 98 10.69 22.07 29.68
CA LEU A 98 10.35 22.26 31.08
C LEU A 98 9.77 23.66 31.30
N ARG A 99 8.94 23.79 32.33
CA ARG A 99 8.24 25.03 32.70
C ARG A 99 8.42 25.32 34.18
N GLY A 100 8.62 26.57 34.53
CA GLY A 100 8.85 26.98 35.91
C GLY A 100 8.24 28.34 36.23
N VAL A 101 8.22 28.67 37.52
CA VAL A 101 7.86 30.01 38.00
C VAL A 101 9.11 30.92 37.92
N PRO A 102 9.01 32.10 37.29
CA PRO A 102 10.16 33.00 37.15
C PRO A 102 10.77 33.37 38.50
N GLY A 103 12.09 33.23 38.64
CA GLY A 103 12.85 33.59 39.84
C GLY A 103 12.85 32.54 40.96
N THR A 104 12.09 31.44 40.84
CA THR A 104 12.12 30.33 41.82
C THR A 104 12.86 29.09 41.31
N CYS A 105 13.10 29.01 40.00
CA CYS A 105 13.71 27.84 39.37
C CYS A 105 15.22 28.03 39.21
N GLU A 106 15.99 27.00 39.55
CA GLU A 106 17.43 27.00 39.35
C GLU A 106 17.75 26.52 37.92
N ARG A 107 18.55 27.28 37.17
CA ARG A 107 18.95 26.87 35.82
C ARG A 107 20.02 25.77 35.92
N VAL A 108 19.60 24.52 35.72
CA VAL A 108 20.51 23.36 35.72
C VAL A 108 21.10 23.17 34.33
N GLN A 109 22.35 23.58 34.15
CA GLN A 109 23.16 23.12 33.02
C GLN A 109 23.81 21.78 33.40
N LEU A 110 23.12 20.68 33.15
CA LEU A 110 23.82 19.41 33.00
C LEU A 110 24.76 19.58 31.82
N PHE A 111 26.07 19.61 32.10
CA PHE A 111 27.11 19.45 31.08
C PHE A 111 26.89 18.08 30.43
N ALA A 112 25.98 18.04 29.47
CA ALA A 112 25.82 16.93 28.57
C ALA A 112 27.16 16.75 27.87
N GLY A 113 27.98 15.80 28.34
CA GLY A 113 29.28 15.55 27.76
C GLY A 113 29.14 15.28 26.25
N GLU A 114 30.21 15.51 25.48
CA GLU A 114 30.20 15.27 24.02
C GLU A 114 29.67 13.87 23.63
N THR A 115 29.81 12.91 24.55
CA THR A 115 29.31 11.54 24.44
C THR A 115 27.78 11.46 24.37
N MET A 116 27.04 12.25 25.15
CA MET A 116 25.58 12.28 25.15
C MET A 116 25.06 12.81 23.81
N PHE A 117 25.57 13.97 23.37
CA PHE A 117 25.20 14.56 22.08
C PHE A 117 25.50 13.63 20.90
N ARG A 118 26.67 12.97 20.92
CA ARG A 118 27.06 12.01 19.89
C ARG A 118 26.12 10.80 19.85
N LYS A 119 25.68 10.30 21.01
CA LYS A 119 24.72 9.20 21.12
C LYS A 119 23.33 9.60 20.61
N LEU A 120 22.84 10.78 20.98
CA LEU A 120 21.57 11.33 20.47
C LEU A 120 21.60 11.45 18.93
N LYS A 121 22.69 12.01 18.37
CA LYS A 121 22.88 12.14 16.91
C LYS A 121 22.99 10.78 16.20
N LYS A 122 23.66 9.79 16.82
CA LYS A 122 23.74 8.42 16.27
C LYS A 122 22.37 7.73 16.23
N ARG A 123 21.56 7.86 17.30
CA ARG A 123 20.19 7.31 17.34
C ARG A 123 19.29 7.96 16.29
N GLN A 124 19.44 9.26 16.07
CA GLN A 124 18.71 9.98 15.02
C GLN A 124 19.10 9.50 13.63
N ARG A 125 20.41 9.35 13.33
CA ARG A 125 20.87 8.76 12.05
C ARG A 125 20.30 7.36 11.84
N GLY A 126 20.25 6.53 12.88
CA GLY A 126 19.59 5.22 12.83
C GLY A 126 18.11 5.29 12.43
N ARG A 127 17.40 6.36 12.81
CA ARG A 127 15.99 6.59 12.44
C ARG A 127 15.82 6.94 10.95
N VAL A 128 16.80 7.65 10.37
CA VAL A 128 16.86 7.93 8.91
C VAL A 128 17.12 6.65 8.12
N TRP A 129 18.03 5.78 8.59
CA TRP A 129 18.20 4.43 8.02
C TRP A 129 16.96 3.56 8.21
N GLY A 130 16.26 3.70 9.34
CA GLY A 130 14.94 3.13 9.55
C GLY A 130 13.90 3.59 8.53
N ALA A 131 14.08 4.75 7.87
CA ALA A 131 13.18 5.24 6.82
C ALA A 131 13.41 4.53 5.47
N PHE A 132 14.61 3.98 5.27
CA PHE A 132 14.89 3.08 4.15
C PHE A 132 14.38 1.65 4.40
N SER A 133 14.11 1.27 5.65
CA SER A 133 13.68 -0.08 6.02
C SER A 133 12.40 -0.53 5.28
N PRO A 134 11.31 0.28 5.21
CA PRO A 134 10.13 -0.11 4.44
C PRO A 134 10.43 -0.29 2.96
N PHE A 135 11.24 0.59 2.37
CA PHE A 135 11.60 0.49 0.95
C PHE A 135 12.41 -0.76 0.65
N LEU A 136 13.42 -1.04 1.48
CA LEU A 136 14.26 -2.22 1.35
C LEU A 136 13.46 -3.50 1.60
N PHE A 137 12.58 -3.50 2.60
CA PHE A 137 11.66 -4.60 2.87
C PHE A 137 10.78 -4.90 1.65
N TRP A 138 10.15 -3.88 1.07
CA TRP A 138 9.29 -4.07 -0.11
C TRP A 138 10.09 -4.50 -1.35
N LEU A 139 11.29 -3.97 -1.55
CA LEU A 139 12.19 -4.41 -2.63
C LEU A 139 12.59 -5.88 -2.47
N VAL A 140 12.99 -6.29 -1.25
CA VAL A 140 13.36 -7.67 -0.94
C VAL A 140 12.16 -8.59 -1.08
N TRP A 141 11.00 -8.21 -0.51
CA TRP A 141 9.75 -8.94 -0.66
C TRP A 141 9.38 -9.10 -2.14
N PHE A 142 9.54 -8.05 -2.93
CA PHE A 142 9.28 -8.09 -4.36
C PHE A 142 10.21 -9.06 -5.09
N LEU A 143 11.53 -8.95 -4.88
CA LEU A 143 12.50 -9.86 -5.49
C LEU A 143 12.23 -11.31 -5.06
N PHE A 144 11.85 -11.51 -3.80
CA PHE A 144 11.43 -12.80 -3.27
C PHE A 144 10.16 -13.33 -3.95
N SER A 145 9.07 -12.54 -4.00
CA SER A 145 7.82 -12.92 -4.67
C SER A 145 8.01 -13.17 -6.16
N TYR A 146 8.81 -12.35 -6.84
CA TYR A 146 9.15 -12.54 -8.25
C TYR A 146 9.88 -13.87 -8.48
N TYR A 147 10.89 -14.17 -7.68
CA TYR A 147 11.72 -15.37 -7.85
C TYR A 147 11.03 -16.65 -7.36
N ILE A 148 10.36 -16.60 -6.22
CA ILE A 148 9.78 -17.78 -5.55
C ILE A 148 8.38 -18.08 -6.06
N GLN A 149 7.51 -17.07 -6.10
CA GLN A 149 6.09 -17.20 -6.39
C GLN A 149 5.74 -16.90 -7.85
N GLY A 150 6.66 -16.34 -8.65
CA GLY A 150 6.43 -16.01 -10.05
C GLY A 150 5.60 -14.73 -10.27
N TYR A 151 5.20 -14.03 -9.20
CA TYR A 151 4.46 -12.76 -9.29
C TYR A 151 5.36 -11.68 -9.89
N GLY A 152 5.10 -11.30 -11.13
CA GLY A 152 5.72 -10.13 -11.73
C GLY A 152 5.01 -8.83 -11.39
N PHE A 153 5.72 -7.72 -11.59
CA PHE A 153 5.21 -6.39 -11.30
C PHE A 153 4.02 -6.06 -12.19
N LEU A 154 4.06 -6.47 -13.46
CA LEU A 154 2.96 -6.14 -14.38
C LEU A 154 1.66 -6.84 -13.98
N LEU A 155 1.70 -8.10 -13.55
CA LEU A 155 0.55 -8.87 -13.09
C LEU A 155 -0.06 -8.23 -11.84
N LEU A 156 0.76 -7.77 -10.90
CA LEU A 156 0.29 -7.05 -9.71
C LEU A 156 -0.36 -5.71 -10.07
N PHE A 157 0.13 -5.01 -11.09
CA PHE A 157 -0.47 -3.77 -11.57
C PHE A 157 -1.77 -4.01 -12.37
N VAL A 158 -1.78 -5.04 -13.20
CA VAL A 158 -2.94 -5.45 -14.00
C VAL A 158 -4.08 -5.91 -13.09
N LYS A 159 -3.80 -6.73 -12.06
CA LYS A 159 -4.77 -7.12 -11.02
C LYS A 159 -5.01 -6.03 -9.96
N GLY A 160 -4.28 -4.91 -10.02
CA GLY A 160 -4.44 -3.72 -9.18
C GLY A 160 -3.96 -3.84 -7.72
N ALA A 161 -3.38 -4.96 -7.31
CA ALA A 161 -2.82 -5.16 -5.97
C ALA A 161 -1.61 -4.26 -5.67
N ALA A 162 -0.82 -3.90 -6.70
CA ALA A 162 0.38 -3.09 -6.51
C ALA A 162 0.09 -1.70 -5.94
N TRP A 163 -1.09 -1.13 -6.23
CA TRP A 163 -1.43 0.23 -5.79
C TRP A 163 -1.54 0.37 -4.27
N VAL A 164 -2.00 -0.70 -3.59
CA VAL A 164 -2.06 -0.77 -2.13
C VAL A 164 -0.66 -0.70 -1.53
N ILE A 165 0.33 -1.34 -2.18
CA ILE A 165 1.72 -1.31 -1.75
C ILE A 165 2.28 0.11 -1.86
N PHE A 166 2.06 0.81 -2.98
CA PHE A 166 2.49 2.20 -3.14
C PHE A 166 1.84 3.15 -2.13
N LEU A 167 0.55 2.94 -1.81
CA LEU A 167 -0.15 3.70 -0.79
C LEU A 167 0.49 3.50 0.59
N ALA A 168 0.74 2.24 0.98
CA ALA A 168 1.39 1.90 2.23
C ALA A 168 2.80 2.51 2.31
N MET A 169 3.59 2.41 1.24
CA MET A 169 4.92 3.03 1.15
C MET A 169 4.87 4.55 1.32
N GLY A 170 3.94 5.23 0.64
CA GLY A 170 3.75 6.67 0.75
C GLY A 170 3.36 7.10 2.17
N LEU A 171 2.43 6.39 2.80
CA LEU A 171 1.98 6.66 4.18
C LEU A 171 3.09 6.44 5.20
N CYS A 172 3.78 5.30 5.15
CA CYS A 172 4.94 5.03 6.01
C CYS A 172 6.03 6.09 5.82
N GLY A 173 6.34 6.44 4.57
CA GLY A 173 7.29 7.50 4.24
C GLY A 173 6.92 8.84 4.87
N LEU A 174 5.66 9.28 4.74
CA LEU A 174 5.21 10.55 5.32
C LEU A 174 5.21 10.58 6.86
N LEU A 175 4.77 9.49 7.50
CA LEU A 175 4.85 9.37 8.97
C LEU A 175 6.30 9.48 9.45
N GLN A 176 7.22 8.89 8.70
CA GLN A 176 8.64 8.92 9.04
C GLN A 176 9.29 10.28 8.73
N LEU A 177 8.86 10.98 7.68
CA LEU A 177 9.27 12.34 7.37
C LEU A 177 8.82 13.33 8.45
N GLN A 178 7.57 13.24 8.93
CA GLN A 178 7.11 14.05 10.07
C GLN A 178 8.02 13.86 11.29
N SER A 179 8.42 12.62 11.59
CA SER A 179 9.38 12.34 12.65
C SER A 179 10.79 12.89 12.37
N GLY A 180 11.20 12.99 11.10
CA GLY A 180 12.46 13.55 10.66
C GLY A 180 12.52 15.08 10.78
N GLU A 181 11.42 15.76 10.48
CA GLU A 181 11.29 17.22 10.67
C GLU A 181 11.38 17.63 12.13
N GLU A 182 10.68 16.92 13.03
CA GLU A 182 10.82 17.11 14.48
C GLU A 182 12.26 16.87 14.93
N ALA A 183 12.87 15.77 14.47
CA ALA A 183 14.23 15.44 14.81
C ALA A 183 15.24 16.48 14.30
N ARG A 184 14.96 17.14 13.17
CA ARG A 184 15.81 18.21 12.64
C ARG A 184 15.73 19.48 13.50
N ILE A 185 14.54 19.89 13.91
CA ILE A 185 14.40 21.04 14.82
C ILE A 185 15.09 20.72 16.16
N ALA A 186 14.90 19.50 16.66
CA ALA A 186 15.57 19.05 17.87
C ALA A 186 17.10 18.97 17.73
N GLU A 187 17.61 18.54 16.58
CA GLU A 187 19.06 18.54 16.29
C GLU A 187 19.62 19.95 16.22
N GLN A 188 18.92 20.88 15.56
CA GLN A 188 19.32 22.29 15.51
C GLN A 188 19.28 22.93 16.90
N LEU A 189 18.28 22.62 17.72
CA LEU A 189 18.20 23.05 19.12
C LEU A 189 19.30 22.43 19.97
N LEU A 190 19.59 21.14 19.82
CA LEU A 190 20.72 20.49 20.49
C LEU A 190 22.04 21.10 20.07
N GLU A 191 22.20 21.43 18.78
CA GLU A 191 23.35 22.15 18.26
C GLU A 191 23.41 23.58 18.80
N GLY A 192 22.30 24.27 19.04
CA GLY A 192 22.24 25.58 19.70
C GLY A 192 22.54 25.51 21.21
N ILE A 193 22.03 24.48 21.90
CA ILE A 193 22.31 24.18 23.31
C ILE A 193 23.80 23.85 23.48
N ARG A 194 24.38 23.08 22.54
CA ARG A 194 25.83 22.85 22.43
C ARG A 194 26.58 24.11 21.98
N GLY A 195 25.92 24.91 21.15
CA GLY A 195 26.36 26.02 20.30
C GLY A 195 26.49 27.38 20.97
N ARG A 196 26.61 27.42 22.30
CA ARG A 196 27.57 28.33 22.95
C ARG A 196 29.02 28.09 22.47
N SER A 197 29.26 27.09 21.62
CA SER A 197 30.29 27.13 20.58
C SER A 197 29.88 26.34 19.32
N GLY A 198 29.79 27.03 18.17
CA GLY A 198 30.13 26.45 16.86
C GLY A 198 29.01 25.79 16.04
N THR A 199 28.83 26.34 14.83
CA THR A 199 27.91 25.97 13.74
C THR A 199 28.15 24.61 13.09
N GLY A 200 27.09 23.95 12.63
CA GLY A 200 27.13 23.24 11.34
C GLY A 200 26.18 22.05 11.18
N ALA A 201 25.26 22.14 10.21
CA ALA A 201 24.64 20.96 9.57
C ALA A 201 23.94 21.30 8.24
N GLU A 202 24.67 21.36 7.11
CA GLU A 202 24.05 21.48 5.76
C GLU A 202 23.82 20.14 5.03
N SER A 203 24.53 19.07 5.38
CA SER A 203 24.57 17.83 4.58
C SER A 203 23.29 16.97 4.61
N GLY A 204 22.44 17.07 5.64
CA GLY A 204 21.21 16.26 5.77
C GLY A 204 20.02 16.72 4.91
N ARG A 205 20.07 17.94 4.37
CA ARG A 205 18.91 18.58 3.73
C ARG A 205 18.57 18.00 2.35
N THR A 206 19.58 17.57 1.60
CA THR A 206 19.41 17.06 0.23
C THR A 206 18.80 15.66 0.21
N VAL A 207 19.30 14.74 1.04
CA VAL A 207 18.76 13.37 1.13
C VAL A 207 17.30 13.39 1.58
N TYR A 208 16.96 14.23 2.56
CA TYR A 208 15.59 14.38 3.04
C TYR A 208 14.64 14.89 1.94
N LYS A 209 15.06 15.88 1.13
CA LYS A 209 14.27 16.38 0.00
C LYS A 209 14.02 15.31 -1.05
N VAL A 210 15.03 14.51 -1.40
CA VAL A 210 14.88 13.41 -2.37
C VAL A 210 13.89 12.36 -1.83
N LEU A 211 14.03 11.95 -0.57
CA LEU A 211 13.11 11.00 0.05
C LEU A 211 11.67 11.55 0.11
N LEU A 212 11.51 12.84 0.45
CA LEU A 212 10.20 13.51 0.42
C LEU A 212 9.57 13.42 -0.96
N THR A 213 10.32 13.77 -2.02
CA THR A 213 9.81 13.69 -3.38
C THR A 213 9.40 12.26 -3.76
N VAL A 214 10.22 11.26 -3.42
CA VAL A 214 9.91 9.84 -3.71
C VAL A 214 8.65 9.40 -2.96
N PHE A 215 8.55 9.63 -1.65
CA PHE A 215 7.40 9.19 -0.86
C PHE A 215 6.11 9.94 -1.22
N SER A 216 6.20 11.24 -1.53
CA SER A 216 5.06 12.00 -2.03
C SER A 216 4.60 11.46 -3.38
N PHE A 217 5.52 11.13 -4.28
CA PHE A 217 5.19 10.53 -5.57
C PHE A 217 4.54 9.14 -5.40
N SER A 218 5.10 8.29 -4.53
CA SER A 218 4.52 6.99 -4.20
C SER A 218 3.12 7.12 -3.59
N LEU A 219 2.88 8.10 -2.71
CA LEU A 219 1.56 8.35 -2.16
C LEU A 219 0.56 8.75 -3.25
N VAL A 220 0.94 9.69 -4.12
CA VAL A 220 0.06 10.15 -5.21
C VAL A 220 -0.29 8.99 -6.14
N LEU A 221 0.71 8.18 -6.53
CA LEU A 221 0.48 6.97 -7.32
C LEU A 221 -0.39 5.95 -6.59
N GLY A 222 -0.13 5.72 -5.30
CA GLY A 222 -0.91 4.80 -4.47
C GLY A 222 -2.37 5.24 -4.29
N ILE A 223 -2.63 6.53 -4.12
CA ILE A 223 -3.98 7.09 -4.03
C ILE A 223 -4.68 6.99 -5.39
N ALA A 224 -4.05 7.45 -6.47
CA ALA A 224 -4.62 7.39 -7.82
C ALA A 224 -4.92 5.95 -8.22
N GLY A 225 -3.97 5.05 -7.97
CA GLY A 225 -4.09 3.63 -8.17
C GLY A 225 -5.14 2.97 -7.29
N GLY A 226 -5.22 3.36 -6.01
CA GLY A 226 -6.22 2.86 -5.06
C GLY A 226 -7.64 3.27 -5.44
N ILE A 227 -7.83 4.54 -5.83
CA ILE A 227 -9.10 5.03 -6.41
C ILE A 227 -9.45 4.23 -7.66
N HIS A 228 -8.48 3.95 -8.52
CA HIS A 228 -8.71 3.15 -9.72
C HIS A 228 -9.04 1.69 -9.38
N TYR A 229 -8.33 1.06 -8.45
CA TYR A 229 -8.57 -0.31 -8.02
C TYR A 229 -9.97 -0.44 -7.41
N TRP A 230 -10.31 0.47 -6.50
CA TRP A 230 -11.63 0.53 -5.89
C TRP A 230 -12.73 0.82 -6.92
N GLY A 231 -12.51 1.79 -7.81
CA GLY A 231 -13.43 2.11 -8.89
C GLY A 231 -13.63 0.96 -9.88
N GLY A 232 -12.57 0.20 -10.15
CA GLY A 232 -12.62 -1.03 -10.96
C GLY A 232 -13.46 -2.11 -10.28
N ARG A 233 -13.21 -2.36 -8.99
CA ARG A 233 -13.91 -3.37 -8.18
C ARG A 233 -15.38 -3.03 -7.93
N MET A 234 -15.69 -1.75 -7.72
CA MET A 234 -17.06 -1.26 -7.60
C MET A 234 -17.83 -1.33 -8.93
N LYS A 235 -17.12 -1.39 -10.06
CA LYS A 235 -17.69 -1.56 -11.40
C LYS A 235 -17.58 -3.00 -11.90
N THR A 236 -17.12 -3.93 -11.07
CA THR A 236 -17.07 -5.34 -11.40
C THR A 236 -18.47 -5.82 -11.71
N VAL A 237 -18.60 -6.44 -12.88
CA VAL A 237 -19.78 -7.23 -13.24
C VAL A 237 -19.51 -8.61 -12.69
N TYR A 238 -20.28 -9.01 -11.69
CA TYR A 238 -20.27 -10.37 -11.17
C TYR A 238 -21.55 -11.02 -11.66
N THR A 239 -21.46 -12.19 -12.28
CA THR A 239 -22.62 -12.86 -12.87
C THR A 239 -23.15 -13.98 -11.97
N GLY A 240 -22.94 -13.87 -10.65
CA GLY A 240 -23.51 -14.81 -9.68
C GLY A 240 -23.01 -16.24 -9.81
N ARG A 241 -23.87 -17.18 -9.38
CA ARG A 241 -23.78 -18.61 -9.73
C ARG A 241 -23.88 -18.70 -11.24
N VAL A 242 -22.90 -19.36 -11.82
CA VAL A 242 -22.69 -19.47 -13.25
C VAL A 242 -23.97 -19.82 -14.01
N SER A 243 -24.40 -18.94 -14.91
CA SER A 243 -25.45 -19.21 -15.89
C SER A 243 -24.81 -19.30 -17.27
N GLU A 244 -25.01 -20.43 -17.95
CA GLU A 244 -24.59 -20.60 -19.34
C GLU A 244 -25.36 -19.70 -20.30
N SER A 245 -26.63 -19.39 -19.95
CA SER A 245 -27.66 -18.98 -20.91
C SER A 245 -27.76 -17.47 -21.13
N ALA A 246 -27.49 -16.63 -20.13
CA ALA A 246 -27.56 -15.18 -20.29
C ALA A 246 -26.86 -14.39 -19.17
N TRP A 247 -26.45 -13.17 -19.50
CA TRP A 247 -26.01 -12.17 -18.52
C TRP A 247 -27.18 -11.72 -17.63
N GLU A 248 -26.92 -11.55 -16.34
CA GLU A 248 -27.85 -10.91 -15.39
C GLU A 248 -27.99 -9.42 -15.70
N GLU A 249 -28.87 -9.07 -16.66
CA GLU A 249 -29.14 -7.70 -17.10
C GLU A 249 -29.98 -6.88 -16.12
N ASP A 250 -30.41 -7.44 -14.98
CA ASP A 250 -31.15 -6.73 -13.94
C ASP A 250 -30.26 -5.75 -13.15
N THR A 251 -28.95 -5.99 -13.10
CA THR A 251 -28.04 -5.08 -12.40
C THR A 251 -27.59 -3.89 -13.28
N PRO A 252 -27.57 -2.65 -12.74
CA PRO A 252 -27.07 -1.48 -13.47
C PRO A 252 -25.62 -1.62 -13.97
N ARG A 253 -24.83 -2.47 -13.30
CA ARG A 253 -23.43 -2.73 -13.65
C ARG A 253 -23.32 -3.55 -14.93
N THR A 254 -24.06 -4.65 -15.02
CA THR A 254 -24.13 -5.49 -16.22
C THR A 254 -24.64 -4.69 -17.41
N GLN A 255 -25.75 -3.94 -17.25
CA GLN A 255 -26.29 -3.08 -18.31
C GLN A 255 -25.27 -2.05 -18.80
N SER A 256 -24.59 -1.36 -17.88
CA SER A 256 -23.54 -0.39 -18.21
C SER A 256 -22.37 -1.02 -18.96
N PHE A 257 -22.07 -2.29 -18.66
CA PHE A 257 -21.01 -3.05 -19.33
C PHE A 257 -21.39 -3.48 -20.74
N LEU A 258 -22.54 -4.13 -20.90
CA LEU A 258 -23.01 -4.61 -22.20
C LEU A 258 -23.32 -3.45 -23.15
N LYS A 259 -23.79 -2.31 -22.63
CA LYS A 259 -23.96 -1.09 -23.45
C LYS A 259 -22.63 -0.59 -24.04
N LYS A 260 -21.51 -0.77 -23.32
CA LYS A 260 -20.18 -0.33 -23.78
C LYS A 260 -19.46 -1.37 -24.61
N ASN A 261 -19.84 -2.65 -24.50
CA ASN A 261 -19.22 -3.77 -25.20
C ASN A 261 -20.35 -4.64 -25.77
N PRO A 262 -21.02 -4.22 -26.85
CA PRO A 262 -22.23 -4.88 -27.34
C PRO A 262 -22.00 -6.32 -27.80
N SER A 263 -20.80 -6.64 -28.33
CA SER A 263 -20.44 -8.01 -28.74
C SER A 263 -20.47 -9.02 -27.59
N TRP A 264 -20.38 -8.57 -26.35
CA TRP A 264 -20.43 -9.44 -25.18
C TRP A 264 -21.83 -9.97 -24.88
N LYS A 265 -22.89 -9.36 -25.43
CA LYS A 265 -24.27 -9.86 -25.27
C LYS A 265 -24.49 -11.22 -25.91
N GLU A 266 -23.75 -11.51 -26.98
CA GLU A 266 -23.81 -12.77 -27.72
C GLU A 266 -22.91 -13.85 -27.11
N LEU A 267 -22.13 -13.49 -26.09
CA LEU A 267 -21.23 -14.40 -25.39
C LEU A 267 -21.88 -14.89 -24.10
N SER A 268 -21.66 -16.17 -23.79
CA SER A 268 -21.95 -16.70 -22.47
C SER A 268 -21.15 -15.92 -21.41
N PRO A 269 -21.73 -15.62 -20.24
CA PRO A 269 -20.98 -15.12 -19.09
C PRO A 269 -19.80 -16.00 -18.69
N MET A 270 -19.86 -17.31 -18.96
CA MET A 270 -18.76 -18.26 -18.74
C MET A 270 -17.60 -18.14 -19.73
N LEU A 271 -17.79 -17.37 -20.81
CA LEU A 271 -16.91 -17.26 -21.97
C LEU A 271 -16.78 -18.58 -22.75
N LEU A 272 -16.23 -19.62 -22.12
CA LEU A 272 -16.14 -20.99 -22.61
C LEU A 272 -16.79 -21.92 -21.57
N PRO A 273 -18.07 -22.29 -21.73
CA PRO A 273 -18.75 -23.23 -20.83
C PRO A 273 -18.03 -24.58 -20.80
N LEU A 274 -17.91 -25.17 -19.61
CA LEU A 274 -17.27 -26.48 -19.44
C LEU A 274 -18.09 -27.61 -20.09
N SER A 275 -19.42 -27.50 -20.06
CA SER A 275 -20.35 -28.42 -20.76
C SER A 275 -20.09 -28.49 -22.27
N LEU A 276 -19.79 -27.35 -22.89
CA LEU A 276 -19.44 -27.26 -24.31
C LEU A 276 -18.10 -27.96 -24.58
N LEU A 277 -17.13 -27.78 -23.69
CA LEU A 277 -15.80 -28.36 -23.83
C LEU A 277 -15.82 -29.89 -23.67
N GLU A 278 -16.51 -30.42 -22.66
CA GLU A 278 -16.65 -31.88 -22.47
C GLU A 278 -17.68 -32.52 -23.41
N GLY A 279 -18.47 -31.72 -24.14
CA GLY A 279 -19.58 -32.24 -24.96
C GLY A 279 -20.75 -32.79 -24.15
N GLU A 280 -20.91 -32.34 -22.91
CA GLU A 280 -21.81 -32.90 -21.90
C GLU A 280 -22.88 -31.88 -21.48
N PRO A 281 -24.06 -31.88 -22.12
CA PRO A 281 -25.09 -30.87 -21.89
C PRO A 281 -25.78 -31.00 -20.53
N ASP A 282 -25.73 -32.19 -19.91
CA ASP A 282 -26.34 -32.48 -18.61
C ASP A 282 -25.37 -32.20 -17.44
N MET A 283 -24.25 -31.51 -17.70
CA MET A 283 -23.26 -31.17 -16.69
C MET A 283 -23.82 -30.25 -15.59
N GLU A 284 -23.60 -30.63 -14.34
CA GLU A 284 -23.96 -29.82 -13.19
C GLU A 284 -22.76 -29.00 -12.68
N TYR A 285 -22.94 -27.68 -12.53
CA TYR A 285 -21.92 -26.80 -11.95
C TYR A 285 -22.04 -26.76 -10.43
N GLN A 286 -20.95 -27.11 -9.74
CA GLN A 286 -20.95 -27.28 -8.29
C GLN A 286 -20.11 -26.23 -7.55
N THR A 287 -20.34 -26.19 -6.24
CA THR A 287 -19.45 -25.58 -5.23
C THR A 287 -18.53 -26.66 -4.69
N ARG A 288 -17.22 -26.47 -4.79
CA ARG A 288 -16.22 -27.45 -4.35
C ARG A 288 -15.69 -27.09 -2.96
N ASP A 289 -15.75 -27.98 -1.99
CA ASP A 289 -15.00 -27.81 -0.74
C ASP A 289 -13.53 -28.20 -0.99
N TYR A 290 -12.63 -27.23 -0.87
CA TYR A 290 -11.20 -27.46 -0.91
C TYR A 290 -10.54 -26.93 0.37
N LYS A 291 -10.06 -27.84 1.22
CA LYS A 291 -9.39 -27.52 2.50
C LYS A 291 -10.26 -26.68 3.46
N GLY A 292 -11.59 -26.87 3.44
CA GLY A 292 -12.52 -26.14 4.29
C GLY A 292 -12.92 -24.76 3.74
N GLU A 293 -12.57 -24.47 2.48
CA GLU A 293 -13.07 -23.31 1.74
C GLU A 293 -14.05 -23.78 0.67
N GLU A 294 -15.28 -23.25 0.70
CA GLU A 294 -16.26 -23.43 -0.36
C GLU A 294 -15.85 -22.60 -1.59
N LEU A 295 -15.41 -23.28 -2.64
CA LEU A 295 -15.04 -22.71 -3.93
C LEU A 295 -16.22 -22.82 -4.88
N GLU A 296 -16.95 -21.73 -5.04
CA GLU A 296 -18.03 -21.66 -6.03
C GLU A 296 -17.47 -21.45 -7.43
N SER A 297 -18.17 -22.01 -8.41
CA SER A 297 -17.97 -21.60 -9.80
C SER A 297 -18.46 -20.14 -9.97
N TYR A 298 -17.69 -19.31 -10.65
CA TYR A 298 -17.99 -17.89 -10.83
C TYR A 298 -17.52 -17.34 -12.17
N SER A 299 -18.12 -16.24 -12.60
CA SER A 299 -17.57 -15.38 -13.64
C SER A 299 -17.63 -13.92 -13.24
N CYS A 300 -16.57 -13.19 -13.55
CA CYS A 300 -16.49 -11.77 -13.25
C CYS A 300 -15.74 -10.99 -14.33
N VAL A 301 -16.17 -9.74 -14.54
CA VAL A 301 -15.48 -8.80 -15.42
C VAL A 301 -15.10 -7.55 -14.63
N ASN A 302 -13.79 -7.40 -14.44
CA ASN A 302 -13.15 -6.26 -13.80
C ASN A 302 -12.67 -5.23 -14.83
N ARG A 303 -12.47 -3.99 -14.37
CA ARG A 303 -11.96 -2.89 -15.19
C ARG A 303 -10.81 -2.19 -14.49
N PHE A 304 -9.59 -2.38 -15.00
CA PHE A 304 -8.37 -1.77 -14.47
C PHE A 304 -7.68 -0.88 -15.50
N LEU A 305 -6.77 -0.02 -15.05
CA LEU A 305 -6.15 1.00 -15.91
C LEU A 305 -5.32 0.36 -17.03
N LEU A 306 -4.55 -0.66 -16.67
CA LEU A 306 -3.69 -1.40 -17.60
C LEU A 306 -4.44 -2.52 -18.33
N ALA A 307 -5.58 -2.96 -17.78
CA ALA A 307 -6.48 -3.94 -18.38
C ALA A 307 -7.92 -3.41 -18.35
N PRO A 308 -8.31 -2.55 -19.30
CA PRO A 308 -9.67 -2.00 -19.39
C PRO A 308 -10.78 -3.05 -19.36
N VAL A 309 -10.48 -4.28 -19.81
CA VAL A 309 -11.30 -5.46 -19.55
C VAL A 309 -10.41 -6.56 -19.00
N GLN A 310 -10.79 -7.09 -17.85
CA GLN A 310 -10.25 -8.33 -17.31
C GLN A 310 -11.44 -9.22 -16.96
N ALA A 311 -11.61 -10.31 -17.69
CA ALA A 311 -12.60 -11.33 -17.36
C ALA A 311 -11.90 -12.54 -16.72
N GLU A 312 -12.52 -13.09 -15.68
CA GLU A 312 -12.05 -14.29 -15.00
C GLU A 312 -13.26 -15.18 -14.73
N THR A 313 -13.13 -16.44 -15.16
CA THR A 313 -14.13 -17.48 -14.98
C THR A 313 -13.48 -18.68 -14.32
N MET A 314 -14.14 -19.22 -13.30
CA MET A 314 -13.79 -20.48 -12.64
C MET A 314 -15.01 -21.39 -12.69
N GLN A 315 -14.84 -22.60 -13.21
CA GLN A 315 -15.92 -23.57 -13.39
C GLN A 315 -15.49 -24.90 -12.79
N TYR A 316 -16.39 -25.53 -12.05
CA TYR A 316 -16.30 -26.89 -11.53
C TYR A 316 -17.55 -27.64 -12.00
N GLY A 317 -17.36 -28.56 -12.95
CA GLY A 317 -18.44 -29.35 -13.53
C GLY A 317 -18.37 -30.79 -13.04
N VAL A 318 -19.54 -31.39 -12.83
CA VAL A 318 -19.71 -32.81 -12.53
C VAL A 318 -20.76 -33.38 -13.45
N TRP A 319 -20.52 -34.58 -13.98
CA TRP A 319 -21.50 -35.31 -14.79
C TRP A 319 -21.29 -36.82 -14.62
N GLU A 320 -22.30 -37.61 -14.97
CA GLU A 320 -22.28 -39.08 -14.79
C GLU A 320 -22.43 -39.82 -16.13
N PRO A 321 -21.39 -39.84 -16.98
CA PRO A 321 -21.44 -40.61 -18.21
C PRO A 321 -21.50 -42.09 -17.85
N GLN A 322 -22.59 -42.76 -18.23
CA GLN A 322 -22.76 -44.22 -18.07
C GLN A 322 -22.65 -44.70 -16.60
N GLY A 323 -23.02 -43.84 -15.64
CA GLY A 323 -23.12 -44.20 -14.21
C GLY A 323 -21.83 -44.10 -13.40
N ALA A 324 -20.77 -43.47 -13.92
CA ALA A 324 -19.57 -43.14 -13.17
C ALA A 324 -19.36 -41.62 -13.13
N ALA A 325 -19.38 -41.01 -11.95
CA ALA A 325 -19.18 -39.57 -11.80
C ALA A 325 -17.80 -39.12 -12.30
N ARG A 326 -17.80 -38.08 -13.13
CA ARG A 326 -16.62 -37.38 -13.64
C ARG A 326 -16.66 -35.95 -13.14
N GLU A 327 -15.47 -35.40 -12.90
CA GLU A 327 -15.28 -34.01 -12.49
C GLU A 327 -14.37 -33.32 -13.48
N SER A 328 -14.67 -32.05 -13.78
CA SER A 328 -13.77 -31.21 -14.56
C SER A 328 -13.71 -29.80 -14.02
N THR A 329 -12.62 -29.13 -14.33
CA THR A 329 -12.33 -27.79 -13.82
C THR A 329 -11.74 -26.95 -14.93
N LEU A 330 -12.30 -25.76 -15.14
CA LEU A 330 -11.77 -24.77 -16.07
C LEU A 330 -11.61 -23.43 -15.36
N LYS A 331 -10.39 -22.90 -15.42
CA LYS A 331 -10.11 -21.51 -15.12
C LYS A 331 -9.74 -20.81 -16.42
N LEU A 332 -10.44 -19.72 -16.73
CA LEU A 332 -10.15 -18.87 -17.87
C LEU A 332 -9.95 -17.44 -17.40
N GLU A 333 -8.82 -16.84 -17.75
CA GLU A 333 -8.56 -15.41 -17.57
C GLU A 333 -8.34 -14.77 -18.95
N TYR A 334 -9.14 -13.75 -19.26
CA TYR A 334 -9.00 -12.91 -20.43
C TYR A 334 -8.64 -11.48 -20.03
N TYR A 335 -7.67 -10.91 -20.75
CA TYR A 335 -7.22 -9.54 -20.55
C TYR A 335 -7.24 -8.80 -21.88
N ARG A 336 -7.94 -7.67 -21.93
CA ARG A 336 -7.74 -6.64 -22.96
C ARG A 336 -6.94 -5.51 -22.34
N LEU A 337 -5.71 -5.33 -22.81
CA LEU A 337 -4.75 -4.40 -22.24
C LEU A 337 -4.83 -3.02 -22.89
N ALA A 338 -4.46 -1.99 -22.12
CA ALA A 338 -4.42 -0.62 -22.62
C ALA A 338 -3.35 -0.40 -23.72
N SER A 339 -2.38 -1.31 -23.85
CA SER A 339 -1.35 -1.26 -24.88
C SER A 339 -0.90 -2.67 -25.29
N PRO A 340 -0.67 -2.93 -26.59
CA PRO A 340 -0.15 -4.21 -27.06
C PRO A 340 1.25 -4.53 -26.52
N LYS A 341 2.04 -3.50 -26.16
CA LYS A 341 3.38 -3.68 -25.55
C LYS A 341 3.34 -4.41 -24.21
N LEU A 342 2.16 -4.47 -23.56
CA LEU A 342 1.96 -5.16 -22.28
C LEU A 342 1.59 -6.64 -22.44
N ALA A 343 1.13 -7.08 -23.63
CA ALA A 343 0.58 -8.42 -23.83
C ALA A 343 1.64 -9.51 -23.66
N ALA A 344 2.76 -9.40 -24.37
CA ALA A 344 3.84 -10.39 -24.28
C ALA A 344 4.49 -10.44 -22.87
N PRO A 345 4.79 -9.31 -22.20
CA PRO A 345 5.24 -9.34 -20.81
C PRO A 345 4.22 -9.95 -19.84
N LEU A 346 2.92 -9.64 -19.98
CA LEU A 346 1.88 -10.19 -19.10
C LEU A 346 1.72 -11.70 -19.29
N MET A 347 1.67 -12.17 -20.54
CA MET A 347 1.60 -13.60 -20.85
C MET A 347 2.77 -14.36 -20.22
N ARG A 348 3.99 -13.81 -20.26
CA ARG A 348 5.16 -14.39 -19.58
C ARG A 348 5.04 -14.40 -18.06
N GLU A 349 4.43 -13.37 -17.47
CA GLU A 349 4.18 -13.34 -16.03
C GLU A 349 3.12 -14.34 -15.59
N LEU A 350 2.06 -14.51 -16.38
CA LEU A 350 1.04 -15.54 -16.17
C LEU A 350 1.67 -16.95 -16.26
N GLY A 351 2.50 -17.20 -17.26
CA GLY A 351 3.23 -18.47 -17.38
C GLY A 351 4.21 -18.71 -16.23
N ARG A 352 4.90 -17.68 -15.72
CA ARG A 352 5.71 -17.81 -14.50
C ARG A 352 4.86 -18.09 -13.26
N TYR A 353 3.71 -17.45 -13.13
CA TYR A 353 2.83 -17.59 -11.99
C TYR A 353 2.19 -18.98 -11.92
N TYR A 354 1.58 -19.43 -13.02
CA TYR A 354 0.87 -20.71 -13.08
C TYR A 354 1.82 -21.91 -13.28
N MET A 355 2.85 -21.76 -14.11
CA MET A 355 3.70 -22.90 -14.54
C MET A 355 5.17 -22.78 -14.13
N LYS A 356 5.58 -21.72 -13.43
CA LYS A 356 6.99 -21.52 -13.01
C LYS A 356 7.97 -21.61 -14.19
N TRP A 357 7.68 -20.97 -15.33
CA TRP A 357 8.55 -20.94 -16.53
C TRP A 357 10.03 -20.55 -16.27
N ASN A 358 10.33 -19.91 -15.15
CA ASN A 358 11.69 -19.55 -14.74
C ASN A 358 12.48 -20.68 -14.04
N LYS A 359 11.86 -21.84 -13.74
CA LYS A 359 12.46 -22.95 -12.98
C LYS A 359 12.69 -24.21 -13.85
N GLY A 360 13.00 -24.01 -15.14
CA GLY A 360 13.34 -25.10 -16.07
C GLY A 360 12.18 -25.57 -16.97
N TRP A 361 11.00 -24.96 -16.84
CA TRP A 361 9.85 -25.24 -17.70
C TRP A 361 9.88 -24.33 -18.92
N VAL A 362 10.31 -24.86 -20.06
CA VAL A 362 10.30 -24.13 -21.33
C VAL A 362 8.94 -24.32 -21.99
N PRO A 363 8.23 -23.23 -22.33
CA PRO A 363 6.95 -23.33 -23.03
C PRO A 363 7.12 -23.93 -24.42
N GLU A 364 6.29 -24.90 -24.79
CA GLU A 364 6.18 -25.36 -26.17
C GLU A 364 5.31 -24.38 -26.95
N ARG A 365 5.88 -23.82 -28.02
CA ARG A 365 5.15 -22.89 -28.88
C ARG A 365 4.42 -23.67 -29.94
N VAL A 366 3.13 -23.38 -30.07
CA VAL A 366 2.27 -23.98 -31.08
C VAL A 366 2.02 -22.93 -32.16
N GLU A 367 2.13 -23.34 -33.42
CA GLU A 367 1.75 -22.47 -34.54
C GLU A 367 0.24 -22.27 -34.54
N SER A 368 -0.22 -21.03 -34.63
CA SER A 368 -1.63 -20.68 -34.81
C SER A 368 -1.73 -19.68 -35.95
N SER A 369 -2.77 -19.84 -36.77
CA SER A 369 -3.07 -18.89 -37.84
C SER A 369 -3.70 -17.59 -37.32
N TYR A 370 -4.26 -17.62 -36.11
CA TYR A 370 -4.95 -16.51 -35.47
C TYR A 370 -4.06 -15.79 -34.45
N PHE A 371 -3.51 -16.51 -33.46
CA PHE A 371 -2.76 -15.92 -32.36
C PHE A 371 -1.34 -15.50 -32.77
N ASP A 372 -0.87 -14.37 -32.24
CA ASP A 372 0.49 -13.90 -32.49
C ASP A 372 1.55 -14.72 -31.72
N GLU A 373 1.11 -15.38 -30.64
CA GLU A 373 1.89 -16.35 -29.86
C GLU A 373 0.91 -17.23 -29.09
N LEU A 374 1.07 -18.55 -29.22
CA LEU A 374 0.29 -19.57 -28.55
C LEU A 374 1.25 -20.57 -27.90
N VAL A 375 0.97 -20.89 -26.65
CA VAL A 375 1.70 -21.88 -25.85
C VAL A 375 0.67 -22.81 -25.26
N ILE A 376 0.81 -24.10 -25.53
CA ILE A 376 0.00 -25.16 -24.93
C ILE A 376 0.93 -26.07 -24.14
N HIS A 377 0.45 -26.55 -23.01
CA HIS A 377 1.14 -27.57 -22.25
C HIS A 377 0.14 -28.59 -21.75
N ASP A 378 0.40 -29.85 -22.07
CA ASP A 378 -0.45 -30.98 -21.76
C ASP A 378 0.39 -32.10 -21.12
N ARG A 379 0.32 -32.21 -19.78
CA ARG A 379 0.89 -33.33 -19.01
C ARG A 379 0.03 -33.63 -17.77
N GLY A 380 -1.23 -33.95 -18.00
CA GLY A 380 -2.23 -34.23 -16.94
C GLY A 380 -2.85 -32.99 -16.29
N LEU A 381 -2.35 -31.80 -16.65
CA LEU A 381 -2.99 -30.50 -16.45
C LEU A 381 -2.81 -29.74 -17.77
N HIS A 382 -3.91 -29.30 -18.37
CA HIS A 382 -3.89 -28.58 -19.64
C HIS A 382 -3.76 -27.07 -19.35
N TYR A 383 -2.68 -26.47 -19.82
CA TYR A 383 -2.49 -25.03 -19.77
C TYR A 383 -2.41 -24.46 -21.17
N LEU A 384 -3.10 -23.34 -21.39
CA LEU A 384 -3.02 -22.58 -22.62
C LEU A 384 -2.74 -21.12 -22.28
N PHE A 385 -1.77 -20.56 -22.99
CA PHE A 385 -1.47 -19.13 -22.96
C PHE A 385 -1.44 -18.63 -24.39
N ALA A 386 -2.23 -17.61 -24.69
CA ALA A 386 -2.31 -17.03 -26.01
C ALA A 386 -2.31 -15.51 -25.95
N ARG A 387 -1.78 -14.86 -27.00
CA ARG A 387 -1.94 -13.41 -27.18
C ARG A 387 -2.26 -13.04 -28.63
N LYS A 388 -3.05 -11.98 -28.77
CA LYS A 388 -3.36 -11.35 -30.06
C LYS A 388 -3.42 -9.83 -29.87
N GLY A 389 -2.50 -9.10 -30.48
CA GLY A 389 -2.40 -7.64 -30.30
C GLY A 389 -2.25 -7.24 -28.83
N ASN A 390 -3.31 -6.62 -28.27
CA ASN A 390 -3.39 -6.23 -26.85
C ASN A 390 -4.20 -7.20 -25.98
N GLN A 391 -4.60 -8.35 -26.51
CA GLN A 391 -5.34 -9.38 -25.80
C GLN A 391 -4.40 -10.46 -25.27
N VAL A 392 -4.69 -10.99 -24.08
CA VAL A 392 -4.03 -12.16 -23.48
C VAL A 392 -5.10 -13.09 -22.92
N ILE A 393 -5.00 -14.37 -23.25
CA ILE A 393 -5.84 -15.45 -22.71
C ILE A 393 -4.93 -16.40 -21.94
N MET A 394 -5.38 -16.81 -20.76
CA MET A 394 -4.83 -17.92 -20.00
C MET A 394 -5.96 -18.87 -19.66
N ALA A 395 -5.80 -20.14 -20.00
CA ALA A 395 -6.70 -21.19 -19.57
C ALA A 395 -5.93 -22.27 -18.81
N TYR A 396 -6.56 -22.77 -17.77
CA TYR A 396 -6.15 -23.94 -17.01
C TYR A 396 -7.32 -24.89 -16.97
N TYR A 397 -7.09 -26.13 -17.39
CA TYR A 397 -8.14 -27.11 -17.56
C TYR A 397 -7.70 -28.48 -17.02
N ILE A 398 -8.63 -29.13 -16.34
CA ILE A 398 -8.59 -30.53 -15.92
C ILE A 398 -9.89 -31.15 -16.39
N GLY A 399 -9.80 -32.16 -17.24
CA GLY A 399 -10.93 -32.99 -17.65
C GLY A 399 -10.47 -34.08 -18.61
N GLU A 400 -11.40 -34.66 -19.37
CA GLU A 400 -11.13 -35.81 -20.23
C GLU A 400 -10.72 -35.41 -21.66
N GLU A 401 -11.10 -34.21 -22.11
CA GLU A 401 -10.84 -33.72 -23.46
C GLU A 401 -9.44 -33.08 -23.61
N ASN A 402 -9.01 -32.81 -24.85
CA ASN A 402 -7.80 -32.04 -25.09
C ASN A 402 -8.11 -30.58 -25.42
N LEU A 403 -7.62 -29.65 -24.59
CA LEU A 403 -7.79 -28.21 -24.83
C LEU A 403 -7.23 -27.75 -26.20
N ALA A 404 -6.26 -28.46 -26.76
CA ALA A 404 -5.72 -28.17 -28.09
C ALA A 404 -6.74 -28.42 -29.22
N ASP A 405 -7.65 -29.38 -29.04
CA ASP A 405 -8.69 -29.71 -30.03
C ASP A 405 -9.78 -28.63 -30.07
N HIS A 406 -9.93 -27.86 -28.98
CA HIS A 406 -10.86 -26.73 -28.86
C HIS A 406 -10.25 -25.36 -29.18
N LEU A 407 -9.12 -25.34 -29.92
CA LEU A 407 -8.52 -24.08 -30.39
C LEU A 407 -9.47 -23.25 -31.27
N PRO A 408 -10.26 -23.82 -32.20
CA PRO A 408 -11.19 -23.03 -33.01
C PRO A 408 -12.23 -22.25 -32.18
N GLU A 409 -12.75 -22.85 -31.12
CA GLU A 409 -13.70 -22.24 -30.19
C GLU A 409 -13.03 -21.09 -29.42
N LEU A 410 -11.77 -21.28 -28.99
CA LEU A 410 -10.98 -20.25 -28.33
C LEU A 410 -10.62 -19.09 -29.26
N GLU A 411 -10.31 -19.36 -30.53
CA GLU A 411 -10.07 -18.34 -31.56
C GLU A 411 -11.34 -17.52 -31.83
N GLN A 412 -12.50 -18.19 -32.00
CA GLN A 412 -13.79 -17.52 -32.17
C GLN A 412 -14.17 -16.69 -30.93
N LEU A 413 -13.94 -17.22 -29.73
CA LEU A 413 -14.15 -16.49 -28.49
C LEU A 413 -13.26 -15.23 -28.44
N ALA A 414 -11.97 -15.37 -28.73
CA ALA A 414 -11.02 -14.26 -28.75
C ALA A 414 -11.42 -13.18 -29.76
N GLU A 415 -11.92 -13.57 -30.93
CA GLU A 415 -12.39 -12.67 -31.99
C GLU A 415 -13.64 -11.88 -31.54
N LYS A 416 -14.65 -12.57 -30.99
CA LYS A 416 -15.86 -11.91 -30.44
C LYS A 416 -15.52 -10.95 -29.29
N LEU A 417 -14.55 -11.33 -28.45
CA LEU A 417 -14.03 -10.49 -27.37
C LEU A 417 -13.20 -9.30 -27.87
N ALA A 418 -12.66 -9.35 -29.10
CA ALA A 418 -11.91 -8.27 -29.75
C ALA A 418 -12.83 -7.22 -30.39
N GLY A 419 -13.95 -7.65 -30.98
CA GLY A 419 -14.91 -6.80 -31.71
C GLY A 419 -15.76 -5.86 -30.86
N GLY A 420 -15.41 -5.65 -29.58
CA GLY A 420 -16.19 -4.87 -28.60
C GLY A 420 -15.57 -3.55 -28.18
#